data_AF-A0A969CZD3-F1
#
_entry.id   AF-A0A969CZD3-F1
#
_cell.length_a   1.000
_cell.length_b   1.000
_cell.length_c   1.000
_cell.angle_alpha   90.00
_cell.angle_beta   90.00
_cell.angle_gamma   90.00
#
_symmetry.space_group_name_H-M   'P 1'
#
loop_
_entity.id
_entity.type
_entity.pdbx_description
1 polymer ?
#
loop_
_entity_poly.entity_id
_entity_poly.type
_entity_poly.pdbx_seq_one_letter_code
_entity_poly.pdbx_strand_id
1 'polypeptide(L)' 'MQAETLYASAYSPDPRSAVDVLAFVLTPAGAFATGGDEEELAAVTELLGEAKCEAIRRWYDLRSPVIEN' A
#
# COMPACT_ATOMS: atom_id res chain seq x y z
N MET A 1 2.70 -8.50 27.05
CA MET A 1 3.23 -7.25 26.50
C MET A 1 2.43 -6.95 25.25
N GLN A 2 1.51 -5.98 25.29
CA GLN A 2 0.78 -5.58 24.09
C GLN A 2 1.75 -4.84 23.17
N ALA A 3 1.85 -5.26 21.91
CA ALA A 3 2.62 -4.54 20.92
C ALA A 3 1.96 -3.17 20.72
N GLU A 4 2.64 -2.09 21.08
CA GLU A 4 2.21 -0.74 20.72
C GLU A 4 2.25 -0.64 19.20
N THR A 5 1.08 -0.62 18.56
CA THR A 5 0.97 -0.31 17.15
C THR A 5 1.38 1.14 16.97
N LEU A 6 2.66 1.35 16.62
CA LEU A 6 3.20 2.64 16.18
C LEU A 6 2.53 3.02 14.86
N TYR A 7 1.34 3.61 14.95
CA TYR A 7 0.78 4.35 13.84
C TYR A 7 1.66 5.59 13.66
N ALA A 8 2.55 5.55 12.68
CA ALA A 8 3.38 6.68 12.30
C ALA A 8 2.47 7.79 11.73
N SER A 9 1.87 8.59 12.60
CA SER A 9 1.00 9.71 12.25
C SER A 9 1.72 10.84 11.50
N ALA A 10 3.04 10.75 11.35
CA ALA A 10 3.88 11.72 10.65
C ALA A 10 4.34 11.26 9.26
N TYR A 11 4.01 10.03 8.84
CA TYR A 11 4.40 9.56 7.51
C TYR A 11 3.44 10.11 6.45
N SER A 12 3.92 11.10 5.68
CA SER A 12 3.23 11.61 4.50
C SER A 12 3.92 11.01 3.26
N PRO A 13 3.36 9.94 2.65
CA PRO A 13 3.99 9.31 1.50
C PRO A 13 4.15 10.29 0.34
N ASP A 14 5.33 10.37 -0.26
CA ASP A 14 5.52 11.10 -1.52
C ASP A 14 4.90 10.29 -2.66
N PRO A 15 3.84 10.79 -3.34
CA PRO A 15 3.21 10.07 -4.45
C PRO A 15 4.14 9.87 -5.65
N ARG A 16 5.30 10.54 -5.69
CA ARG A 16 6.35 10.35 -6.72
C ARG A 16 7.42 9.33 -6.30
N SER A 17 7.50 8.95 -5.03
CA SER A 17 8.40 7.91 -4.54
C SER A 17 7.80 6.53 -4.76
N ALA A 18 8.43 5.72 -5.61
CA ALA A 18 7.99 4.35 -5.84
C ALA A 18 8.03 3.51 -4.55
N VAL A 19 8.97 3.81 -3.64
CA VAL A 19 9.08 3.14 -2.33
C VAL A 19 7.94 3.56 -1.41
N ASP A 20 7.56 4.84 -1.40
CA ASP A 20 6.52 5.34 -0.51
C ASP A 20 5.13 4.84 -0.94
N VAL A 21 4.91 4.80 -2.26
CA VAL A 21 3.72 4.21 -2.87
C VAL A 21 3.63 2.72 -2.54
N LEU A 22 4.76 1.99 -2.59
CA LEU A 22 4.82 0.58 -2.18
C LEU A 22 4.54 0.38 -0.70
N ALA A 23 5.09 1.21 0.18
CA ALA A 23 4.84 1.14 1.62
C ALA A 23 3.34 1.36 1.93
N PHE A 24 2.73 2.36 1.29
CA PHE A 24 1.28 2.59 1.36
C PHE A 24 0.47 1.40 0.84
N VAL A 25 0.83 0.87 -0.33
CA VAL A 25 0.16 -0.27 -0.96
C VAL A 25 0.29 -1.56 -0.16
N LEU A 26 1.45 -1.85 0.42
CA LEU A 26 1.68 -3.07 1.20
C LEU A 26 1.07 -3.01 2.59
N THR A 27 0.60 -1.84 3.02
CA THR A 27 -0.14 -1.70 4.27
C THR A 27 -1.39 -2.59 4.23
N PRO A 28 -1.63 -3.43 5.26
CA PRO A 28 -2.82 -4.26 5.35
C PRO A 28 -4.09 -3.39 5.35
N ALA A 29 -5.17 -3.87 4.70
CA ALA A 29 -6.44 -3.14 4.66
C ALA A 29 -6.98 -2.83 6.07
N GLY A 30 -6.76 -3.72 7.04
CA GLY A 30 -7.13 -3.51 8.45
C GLY A 30 -6.43 -2.34 9.14
N ALA A 31 -5.37 -1.76 8.56
CA ALA A 31 -4.80 -0.52 9.08
C ALA A 31 -5.61 0.73 8.69
N PHE A 32 -6.46 0.63 7.67
CA PHE A 32 -7.31 1.70 7.18
C PHE A 32 -8.80 1.49 7.54
N ALA A 33 -9.22 0.27 7.86
CA ALA A 33 -10.55 -0.04 8.38
C ALA A 33 -10.57 0.20 9.90
N THR A 34 -10.97 1.41 10.29
CA THR A 34 -10.89 1.90 11.68
C THR A 34 -12.13 1.59 12.53
N GLY A 35 -13.28 1.38 11.89
CA GLY A 35 -14.52 0.91 12.50
C GLY A 35 -14.50 -0.59 12.81
N GLY A 36 -13.67 -1.36 12.08
CA GLY A 36 -13.38 -2.76 12.38
C GLY A 36 -14.51 -3.73 12.03
N ASP A 37 -15.52 -3.28 11.26
CA ASP A 37 -16.55 -4.15 10.70
C ASP A 37 -16.13 -4.74 9.35
N GLU A 38 -16.74 -5.88 8.99
CA GLU A 38 -16.38 -6.63 7.78
C GLU A 38 -16.71 -5.86 6.49
N GLU A 39 -17.68 -4.94 6.54
CA GLU A 39 -18.12 -4.16 5.38
C GLU A 39 -17.13 -3.05 5.04
N GLU A 40 -16.65 -2.33 6.06
CA GLU A 40 -15.56 -1.34 5.93
C GLU A 40 -14.28 -2.01 5.44
N LEU A 41 -13.92 -3.17 5.99
CA LEU A 41 -12.74 -3.92 5.55
C LEU A 41 -12.85 -4.35 4.08
N ALA A 42 -14.04 -4.81 3.65
CA ALA A 42 -14.28 -5.19 2.26
C ALA A 42 -14.17 -3.98 1.32
N ALA A 43 -14.78 -2.85 1.67
CA ALA A 43 -14.72 -1.61 0.89
C ALA A 43 -13.29 -1.07 0.77
N VAL A 44 -12.52 -1.08 1.87
CA VAL A 44 -11.11 -0.69 1.88
C VAL A 44 -10.27 -1.65 1.03
N THR A 45 -10.54 -2.95 1.10
CA THR A 45 -9.81 -3.96 0.33
C THR A 45 -10.04 -3.78 -1.18
N GLU A 46 -11.28 -3.53 -1.58
CA GLU A 46 -11.64 -3.23 -2.97
C GLU A 46 -10.96 -1.94 -3.46
N LEU A 47 -11.06 -0.85 -2.69
CA LEU A 47 -10.50 0.45 -3.04
C LEU A 47 -8.96 0.43 -3.16
N LEU A 48 -8.29 -0.35 -2.29
CA LEU A 48 -6.84 -0.49 -2.36
C LEU A 48 -6.40 -1.45 -3.49
N GLY A 49 -7.22 -2.42 -3.87
CA GLY A 49 -6.86 -3.51 -4.79
C GLY A 49 -6.25 -3.03 -6.10
N GLU A 50 -6.91 -2.09 -6.79
CA GLU A 50 -6.43 -1.54 -8.06
C GLU A 50 -5.09 -0.80 -7.90
N ALA A 51 -4.96 -0.01 -6.82
CA ALA A 51 -3.73 0.71 -6.50
C ALA A 51 -2.57 -0.25 -6.20
N LYS A 52 -2.85 -1.39 -5.55
CA LYS A 52 -1.83 -2.41 -5.28
C LYS A 52 -1.31 -3.05 -6.56
N CYS A 53 -2.21 -3.44 -7.45
CA CYS A 53 -1.86 -4.02 -8.75
C CYS A 53 -0.98 -3.08 -9.57
N GLU A 54 -1.35 -1.80 -9.64
CA GLU A 54 -0.61 -0.79 -10.40
C GLU A 54 0.78 -0.52 -9.79
N ALA A 55 0.92 -0.44 -8.47
CA ALA A 55 2.20 -0.24 -7.83
C ALA A 55 3.15 -1.44 -8.02
N ILE A 56 2.62 -2.67 -7.95
CA ILE A 56 3.38 -3.89 -8.25
C ILE A 56 3.86 -3.86 -9.71
N ARG A 57 2.97 -3.50 -10.65
CA ARG A 57 3.31 -3.38 -12.08
C ARG A 57 4.46 -2.39 -12.30
N ARG A 58 4.35 -1.18 -11.75
CA ARG A 58 5.41 -0.14 -11.87
C ARG A 58 6.72 -0.58 -11.24
N TRP A 59 6.67 -1.31 -10.14
CA TRP A 59 7.88 -1.87 -9.51
C TRP A 59 8.58 -2.88 -10.41
N TYR A 60 7.81 -3.77 -11.05
CA TYR A 60 8.37 -4.70 -12.05
C TYR A 60 8.91 -3.95 -13.26
N ASP A 61 8.21 -2.94 -13.79
CA ASP A 61 8.68 -2.14 -14.92
C ASP A 61 10.03 -1.45 -14.63
N LEU A 62 10.20 -0.91 -13.41
CA LEU A 62 11.44 -0.27 -12.98
C LEU A 62 12.61 -1.25 -12.76
N ARG A 63 12.31 -2.53 -12.50
CA ARG A 63 13.33 -3.55 -12.19
C ARG A 63 13.54 -4.58 -13.28
N SER A 64 12.66 -4.63 -14.29
CA SER A 64 12.91 -5.35 -15.52
C SER A 64 14.01 -4.59 -16.26
N PRO A 65 15.20 -5.20 -16.48
CA PRO A 65 16.17 -4.59 -17.36
C PRO A 65 15.51 -4.46 -18.74
N VAL A 66 15.48 -3.23 -19.28
CA VAL A 66 15.18 -3.04 -20.69
C VAL A 66 16.27 -3.79 -21.44
N ILE A 67 15.94 -4.94 -22.01
CA ILE A 67 16.80 -5.58 -22.99
C ILE A 67 16.64 -4.73 -24.26
N GLU A 68 17.49 -3.72 -24.41
CA GLU A 68 17.62 -2.99 -25.67
C GLU A 68 18.12 -3.99 -26.73
N ASN A 69 17.31 -4.18 -27.77
CA ASN A 69 17.62 -4.99 -28.95
C ASN A 69 18.04 -4.05 -30.09
#